data_AF-A0A951A5B4-F1
#
_entry.id   AF-A0A951A5B4-F1
#
_cell.length_a   1.000
_cell.length_b   1.000
_cell.length_c   1.000
_cell.angle_alpha   90.00
_cell.angle_beta   90.00
_cell.angle_gamma   90.00
#
_symmetry.space_group_name_H-M   'P 1'
#
loop_
_entity.id
_entity.type
_entity.pdbx_description
1 polymer ?
#
loop_
_entity_poly.entity_id
_entity_poly.type
_entity_poly.pdbx_seq_one_letter_code
_entity_poly.pdbx_strand_id
1 'polypeptide(L)' 'MGKVTIILIVILVVAIVAGCVVLAYWDFPAPSSRVEKVLPDARFPK' A
#
# COMPACT_ATOMS: atom_id res chain seq x y z
N MET A 1 5.59 1.85 -32.07
CA MET A 1 5.53 0.92 -30.92
C MET A 1 5.13 -0.45 -31.43
N GLY A 2 5.79 -1.52 -30.99
CA GLY A 2 5.39 -2.88 -31.37
C GLY A 2 4.07 -3.26 -30.70
N LYS A 3 3.32 -4.20 -31.29
CA LYS A 3 2.09 -4.76 -30.70
C LYS A 3 2.32 -5.24 -29.26
N VAL A 4 3.48 -5.85 -29.01
CA VAL A 4 3.92 -6.30 -27.68
C VAL A 4 4.04 -5.13 -26.70
N THR A 5 4.64 -4.01 -27.11
CA THR A 5 4.79 -2.83 -26.25
C THR A 5 3.44 -2.25 -25.86
N ILE A 6 2.47 -2.21 -26.79
CA ILE A 6 1.12 -1.72 -26.51
C ILE A 6 0.41 -2.64 -25.52
N ILE A 7 0.51 -3.95 -25.69
CA ILE A 7 -0.08 -4.94 -24.77
C ILE A 7 0.46 -4.76 -23.36
N LEU A 8 1.77 -4.58 -23.20
CA LEU A 8 2.39 -4.36 -21.89
C LEU A 8 1.89 -3.08 -21.21
N ILE A 9 1.74 -1.99 -21.97
CA ILE A 9 1.21 -0.73 -21.45
C ILE A 9 -0.24 -0.91 -21.00
N VAL A 10 -1.07 -1.60 -21.79
CA VAL A 10 -2.46 -1.85 -21.42
C VAL A 10 -2.54 -2.68 -20.13
N ILE A 11 -1.74 -3.73 -20.00
CA ILE A 11 -1.68 -4.54 -18.77
C ILE A 11 -1.28 -3.69 -17.57
N LEU A 12 -0.27 -2.83 -17.73
CA LEU A 12 0.17 -1.94 -16.65
C LEU A 12 -0.94 -0.97 -16.22
N VAL A 13 -1.63 -0.36 -17.18
CA VAL A 13 -2.76 0.54 -16.90
C VAL A 13 -3.87 -0.20 -16.16
N VAL A 14 -4.24 -1.40 -16.63
CA VAL A 14 -5.25 -2.24 -15.96
C VAL A 14 -4.84 -2.58 -14.53
N ALA A 15 -3.57 -2.94 -14.30
CA ALA A 15 -3.07 -3.25 -12.96
C ALA A 15 -3.13 -2.04 -12.02
N ILE A 16 -2.77 -0.84 -12.51
CA ILE A 16 -2.86 0.40 -11.73
C ILE A 16 -4.31 0.71 -11.39
N VAL A 17 -5.22 0.67 -12.37
CA VAL A 17 -6.64 0.95 -12.16
C VAL A 17 -7.25 -0.04 -11.15
N ALA A 18 -6.96 -1.33 -11.30
CA ALA A 18 -7.41 -2.35 -10.34
C ALA A 18 -6.88 -2.07 -8.92
N GLY A 19 -5.59 -1.73 -8.80
CA GLY A 19 -4.98 -1.35 -7.52
C GLY A 19 -5.64 -0.13 -6.89
N CYS A 20 -5.92 0.92 -7.68
CA CYS A 20 -6.62 2.10 -7.20
C CYS A 20 -8.04 1.79 -6.70
N VAL A 21 -8.79 0.96 -7.43
CA VAL A 21 -10.14 0.55 -7.01
C VAL A 21 -10.07 -0.22 -5.69
N VAL A 22 -9.17 -1.19 -5.57
CA VAL A 22 -9.01 -1.94 -4.30
C VAL A 22 -8.69 -0.99 -3.16
N LEU A 23 -7.71 -0.08 -3.32
CA LEU A 23 -7.35 0.87 -2.26
C LEU A 23 -8.47 1.85 -1.91
N ALA A 24 -9.32 2.21 -2.87
CA ALA A 24 -10.42 3.15 -2.65
C ALA A 24 -11.59 2.53 -1.88
N TYR A 25 -11.84 1.22 -2.04
CA TYR A 25 -13.00 0.54 -1.48
C TYR A 25 -12.67 -0.47 -0.36
N TRP A 26 -11.40 -0.81 -0.17
CA TRP A 26 -11.01 -1.75 0.88
C TRP A 26 -11.01 -1.06 2.24
N ASP A 27 -11.99 -1.40 3.08
CA ASP A 27 -12.00 -1.01 4.50
C ASP A 27 -10.95 -1.82 5.27
N PHE A 28 -9.81 -1.19 5.56
CA PHE A 28 -8.79 -1.79 6.41
C PHE A 28 -9.32 -1.86 7.86
N PRO A 29 -9.39 -3.06 8.46
CA PRO A 29 -9.85 -3.19 9.83
C PRO A 29 -8.89 -2.46 10.77
N ALA A 30 -9.45 -1.87 11.83
CA ALA A 30 -8.63 -1.33 12.92
C ALA A 30 -7.75 -2.44 13.52
N PRO A 31 -6.54 -2.10 14.02
CA PRO A 31 -5.69 -3.06 14.72
C PRO A 31 -6.48 -3.74 15.86
N SER A 32 -6.44 -5.08 15.90
CA SER A 32 -7.15 -5.88 16.90
C SER A 32 -6.52 -5.79 18.30
N SER A 33 -5.28 -5.31 18.37
CA SER A 33 -4.53 -5.08 19.59
C SER A 33 -4.17 -3.62 19.75
N ARG A 34 -4.02 -3.19 21.00
CA ARG A 34 -3.58 -1.83 21.32
C ARG A 34 -2.14 -1.65 20.85
N VAL A 35 -1.92 -0.67 19.98
CA VAL A 35 -0.58 -0.24 19.54
C VAL A 35 -0.20 1.02 20.32
N GLU A 36 0.72 0.90 21.27
CA GLU A 36 1.25 2.03 22.03
C GLU A 36 2.57 2.51 21.42
N LYS A 37 2.65 3.80 21.11
CA LYS A 37 3.86 4.43 20.59
C LYS A 37 4.72 4.89 21.77
N VAL A 38 5.46 3.96 22.36
CA VAL A 38 6.28 4.21 23.55
C VAL A 38 7.68 4.64 23.14
N LEU A 39 8.19 5.71 23.76
CA LEU A 39 9.59 6.12 23.58
C LEU A 39 10.47 5.20 24.44
N PRO A 40 11.40 4.42 23.86
CA PRO A 40 12.19 3.48 24.64
C PRO A 40 13.03 4.20 25.70
N ASP A 41 13.02 3.71 26.93
CA ASP A 41 13.80 4.28 28.05
C ASP A 41 15.29 4.37 27.74
N ALA A 42 15.80 3.50 26.86
CA ALA A 42 17.16 3.53 26.33
C ALA A 42 17.54 4.84 25.62
N ARG A 43 16.57 5.70 25.30
CA ARG A 43 16.79 7.02 24.68
C ARG A 43 16.95 8.16 25.67
N PHE A 44 16.78 7.92 26.97
CA PHE A 44 16.94 8.94 28.00
C PHE A 44 18.23 8.68 28.80
N PRO A 45 19.30 9.49 28.61
CA PRO A 45 20.48 9.46 29.47
C PRO A 45 20.10 9.89 30.90
N LYS A 46 20.78 9.32 31.90
CA LYS A 46 20.61 9.65 33.33
C LYS A 46 21.52 10.80 33.76
#